data_AF-A0A412G4D7-F1
#
_entry.id   AF-A0A412G4D7-F1
#
_cell.length_a   1.000
_cell.length_b   1.000
_cell.length_c   1.000
_cell.angle_alpha   90.00
_cell.angle_beta   90.00
_cell.angle_gamma   90.00
#
_symmetry.space_group_name_H-M   'P 1'
#
loop_
_entity.id
_entity.type
_entity.pdbx_description
1 polymer ?
#
loop_
_entity_poly.entity_id
_entity_poly.type
_entity_poly.pdbx_seq_one_letter_code
_entity_poly.pdbx_strand_id
1 'polypeptide(L)'
;MGNRIFTISEDQYQYNLPLVREYISKRDMYNRDFARFCEVNNSTIQPVLAGQFRGTINTWKKIKEATQLDILFDVNIASQIPAKQSREDDFVKNYLIKHLTGFGNVYINPKHVKWLGGSKKVIEILQAFGLDCEFIEDGDGVKTIIKLKEK
;
A
#
# COMPACT_ATOMS: atom_id res chain seq x y z
N MET A 1 -9.23 1.35 -15.21
CA MET A 1 -10.00 2.36 -14.44
C MET A 1 -9.01 3.31 -13.80
N GLY A 2 -9.15 4.62 -14.01
CA GLY A 2 -8.24 5.59 -13.40
C GLY A 2 -8.36 5.58 -11.87
N ASN A 3 -7.24 5.66 -11.16
CA ASN A 3 -7.19 5.78 -9.70
C ASN A 3 -7.92 7.08 -9.28
N ARG A 4 -9.21 6.98 -8.94
CA ARG A 4 -9.94 8.10 -8.33
C ARG A 4 -9.40 8.28 -6.91
N ILE A 5 -8.76 9.42 -6.66
CA ILE A 5 -8.34 9.82 -5.32
C ILE A 5 -9.57 10.40 -4.62
N PHE A 6 -10.05 9.73 -3.59
CA PHE A 6 -11.19 10.20 -2.81
C PHE A 6 -10.73 11.08 -1.65
N THR A 7 -11.03 12.37 -1.73
CA THR A 7 -10.81 13.37 -0.67
C THR A 7 -12.09 13.57 0.13
N ILE A 8 -11.95 13.92 1.41
CA ILE A 8 -13.11 14.28 2.24
C ILE A 8 -13.74 15.61 1.77
N SER A 9 -15.00 15.84 2.14
CA SER A 9 -15.68 17.13 1.90
C SER A 9 -15.07 18.26 2.74
N GLU A 10 -15.40 19.50 2.38
CA GLU A 10 -14.98 20.69 3.15
C GLU A 10 -15.53 20.66 4.58
N ASP A 11 -16.82 20.33 4.76
CA ASP A 11 -17.46 20.31 6.08
C ASP A 11 -16.81 19.27 7.01
N GLN A 12 -16.52 18.08 6.48
CA GLN A 12 -15.76 17.06 7.22
C GLN A 12 -14.36 17.56 7.58
N TYR A 13 -13.70 18.28 6.68
CA TYR A 13 -12.36 18.81 6.93
C TYR A 13 -12.37 19.87 8.03
N GLN A 14 -13.30 20.82 7.98
CA GLN A 14 -13.46 21.87 8.99
C GLN A 14 -13.83 21.31 10.37
N TYR A 15 -14.60 20.21 10.41
CA TYR A 15 -14.88 19.49 11.65
C TYR A 15 -13.64 18.76 12.21
N ASN A 16 -12.91 18.05 11.34
CA ASN A 16 -11.81 17.18 11.77
C ASN A 16 -10.53 17.96 12.17
N LEU A 17 -10.22 19.04 11.47
CA LEU A 17 -8.94 19.74 11.61
C LEU A 17 -8.71 20.29 13.04
N PRO A 18 -9.69 20.95 13.70
CA PRO A 18 -9.54 21.40 15.09
C PRO A 18 -9.27 20.25 16.06
N LEU A 19 -9.96 19.12 15.93
CA LEU A 19 -9.77 17.94 16.79
C LEU A 19 -8.33 17.43 16.73
N VAL A 20 -7.77 17.34 15.52
CA VAL A 20 -6.39 16.89 15.33
C VAL A 20 -5.39 17.92 15.89
N ARG A 21 -5.60 19.21 15.62
CA ARG A 21 -4.72 20.27 16.15
C ARG A 21 -4.71 20.29 17.68
N GLU A 22 -5.88 20.14 18.30
CA GLU A 22 -6.00 20.04 19.75
C GLU A 22 -5.31 18.78 20.31
N TYR A 23 -5.47 17.63 19.64
CA TYR A 23 -4.80 16.38 20.02
C TYR A 23 -3.27 16.50 20.00
N ILE A 24 -2.72 17.17 18.97
CA ILE A 24 -1.29 17.43 18.82
C ILE A 24 -0.81 18.37 19.91
N SER A 25 -1.52 19.48 20.14
CA SER A 25 -1.17 20.49 21.15
C SER A 25 -1.20 19.92 22.57
N LYS A 26 -2.24 19.16 22.93
CA LYS A 26 -2.37 18.54 24.27
C LYS A 26 -1.27 17.53 24.60
N ARG A 27 -0.58 17.01 23.59
CA ARG A 27 0.49 16.02 23.74
C ARG A 27 1.88 16.58 23.43
N ASP A 28 1.99 17.89 23.19
CA ASP A 28 3.24 18.57 22.83
C ASP A 28 4.00 17.87 21.69
N MET A 29 3.27 17.44 20.67
CA MET A 29 3.84 16.70 19.53
C MET A 29 4.17 17.63 18.37
N TYR A 30 5.28 17.37 17.68
CA TYR A 30 5.54 17.98 16.39
C TYR A 30 4.73 17.29 15.28
N ASN A 31 4.38 18.03 14.22
CA ASN A 31 3.63 17.50 13.07
C ASN A 31 4.29 16.24 12.46
N ARG A 32 5.63 16.18 12.45
CA ARG A 32 6.38 15.02 11.95
C ARG A 32 6.17 13.79 12.81
N ASP A 33 6.15 13.95 14.14
CA ASP A 33 5.98 12.85 15.07
C ASP A 33 4.53 12.37 15.06
N PHE A 34 3.58 13.29 14.93
CA PHE A 34 2.18 12.97 14.68
C PHE A 34 1.97 12.21 13.38
N ALA A 35 2.63 12.62 12.29
CA ALA A 35 2.55 11.93 11.00
C ALA A 35 3.05 10.48 11.10
N ARG A 36 4.19 10.29 11.78
CA ARG A 36 4.75 8.97 12.07
C ARG A 36 3.80 8.12 12.91
N PHE A 37 3.22 8.71 13.96
CA PHE A 37 2.25 8.05 14.85
C PHE A 37 1.01 7.56 14.09
N CYS A 38 0.54 8.33 13.11
CA CYS A 38 -0.60 7.94 12.26
C CYS A 38 -0.23 7.06 11.07
N GLU A 39 1.05 6.68 10.91
CA GLU A 39 1.56 5.99 9.71
C GLU A 39 1.20 6.69 8.39
N VAL A 40 1.27 8.02 8.39
CA VAL A 40 1.07 8.87 7.21
C VAL A 40 2.38 9.60 6.91
N ASN A 41 2.70 9.77 5.63
CA ASN A 41 3.87 10.56 5.24
C ASN A 41 3.76 12.00 5.75
N ASN A 42 4.84 12.53 6.32
CA ASN A 42 4.88 13.93 6.78
C ASN A 42 4.58 14.92 5.63
N SER A 43 5.02 14.61 4.41
CA SER A 43 4.71 15.38 3.20
C SER A 43 3.22 15.41 2.85
N THR A 44 2.40 14.53 3.43
CA THR A 44 0.94 14.55 3.33
C THR A 44 0.30 15.28 4.51
N ILE A 45 0.75 15.00 5.74
CA ILE A 45 0.17 15.61 6.95
C ILE A 45 0.43 17.10 7.02
N GLN A 46 1.62 17.57 6.67
CA GLN A 46 1.95 18.99 6.81
C GLN A 46 1.05 19.90 5.94
N PRO A 47 0.82 19.63 4.64
CA PRO A 47 -0.17 20.37 3.85
C PRO A 47 -1.60 20.25 4.39
N VAL A 48 -1.97 19.09 4.95
CA VAL A 48 -3.29 18.87 5.55
C VAL A 48 -3.50 19.75 6.77
N LEU A 49 -2.53 19.81 7.67
CA LEU A 49 -2.62 20.66 8.85
C LEU A 49 -2.47 22.15 8.52
N ALA A 50 -1.83 22.49 7.41
CA ALA A 50 -1.64 23.87 6.95
C ALA A 50 -2.84 24.44 6.17
N GLY A 51 -3.90 23.67 5.91
CA GLY A 51 -5.04 24.15 5.11
C GLY A 51 -4.82 24.13 3.60
N GLN A 52 -3.72 23.56 3.12
CA GLN A 52 -3.36 23.55 1.69
C GLN A 52 -4.02 22.38 0.95
N PHE A 53 -4.37 21.32 1.67
CA PHE A 53 -4.99 20.11 1.12
C PHE A 53 -5.94 19.50 2.14
N ARG A 54 -7.14 19.10 1.71
CA ARG A 54 -8.14 18.52 2.63
C ARG A 54 -7.81 17.12 3.15
N GLY A 55 -6.89 16.40 2.51
CA GLY A 55 -6.59 15.02 2.86
C GLY A 55 -7.50 14.01 2.15
N THR A 56 -6.97 12.80 1.96
CA THR A 56 -7.76 11.68 1.40
C THR A 56 -8.57 10.99 2.49
N ILE A 57 -9.63 10.27 2.13
CA ILE A 57 -10.41 9.43 3.06
C ILE A 57 -9.47 8.45 3.81
N ASN A 58 -8.51 7.84 3.11
CA ASN A 58 -7.53 6.95 3.74
C ASN A 58 -6.63 7.67 4.76
N THR A 59 -6.25 8.93 4.50
CA THR A 59 -5.48 9.74 5.44
C THR A 59 -6.25 9.93 6.74
N TRP A 60 -7.52 10.34 6.65
CA TRP A 60 -8.37 10.57 7.81
C TRP A 60 -8.76 9.28 8.54
N LYS A 61 -8.93 8.18 7.81
CA LYS A 61 -9.11 6.84 8.40
C LYS A 61 -7.92 6.44 9.28
N LYS A 62 -6.68 6.58 8.78
CA LYS A 62 -5.46 6.30 9.56
C LYS A 62 -5.35 7.18 10.80
N ILE A 63 -5.66 8.48 10.67
CA ILE A 63 -5.69 9.40 11.82
C ILE A 63 -6.71 8.93 12.86
N LYS A 64 -7.93 8.56 12.43
CA LYS A 64 -8.98 8.03 13.31
C LYS A 64 -8.50 6.78 14.06
N GLU A 65 -7.93 5.82 13.35
CA GLU A 65 -7.43 4.56 13.91
C GLU A 65 -6.29 4.78 14.92
N ALA A 66 -5.36 5.70 14.65
CA ALA A 66 -4.23 5.96 15.55
C ALA A 66 -4.62 6.79 16.78
N THR A 67 -5.47 7.80 16.61
CA THR A 67 -5.79 8.78 17.66
C THR A 67 -7.05 8.45 18.45
N GLN A 68 -7.90 7.56 17.91
CA GLN A 68 -9.25 7.27 18.43
C GLN A 68 -10.15 8.52 18.54
N LEU A 69 -9.83 9.59 17.81
CA LEU A 69 -10.67 10.78 17.71
C LEU A 69 -11.95 10.48 16.91
N ASP A 70 -13.01 11.22 17.20
CA ASP A 70 -14.22 11.15 16.39
C ASP A 70 -14.04 11.90 15.07
N ILE A 71 -13.33 11.30 14.13
CA ILE A 71 -13.08 11.85 12.80
C ILE A 71 -14.22 11.45 11.85
N LEU A 72 -14.71 12.42 11.06
CA LEU A 72 -15.74 12.24 10.04
C LEU A 72 -15.14 12.01 8.65
N PHE A 73 -15.64 10.98 7.97
CA PHE A 73 -15.39 10.73 6.55
C PHE A 73 -16.53 9.84 6.01
N ASP A 74 -16.68 9.78 4.69
CA ASP A 74 -17.66 8.89 4.07
C ASP A 74 -17.22 7.42 4.22
N VAL A 75 -17.88 6.69 5.12
CA VAL A 75 -17.58 5.29 5.44
C VAL A 75 -17.92 4.35 4.28
N ASN A 76 -18.95 4.68 3.48
CA ASN A 76 -19.32 3.89 2.32
C ASN A 76 -18.21 3.94 1.28
N ILE A 77 -17.69 5.14 1.00
CA ILE A 77 -16.54 5.28 0.11
C ILE A 77 -15.30 4.63 0.73
N ALA A 78 -15.05 4.80 2.04
CA ALA A 78 -13.91 4.19 2.72
C ALA A 78 -13.90 2.65 2.62
N SER A 79 -15.07 2.02 2.63
CA SER A 79 -15.22 0.57 2.47
C SER A 79 -14.94 0.07 1.04
N GLN A 80 -15.10 0.96 0.06
CA GLN A 80 -14.87 0.66 -1.36
C GLN A 80 -13.44 0.94 -1.81
N ILE A 81 -12.68 1.74 -1.05
CA ILE A 81 -11.26 1.98 -1.35
C ILE A 81 -10.51 0.68 -1.08
N PRO A 82 -9.90 0.04 -2.10
CA PRO A 82 -9.12 -1.16 -1.89
C PRO A 82 -8.01 -0.84 -0.89
N ALA A 83 -7.77 -1.73 0.08
CA ALA A 83 -6.56 -1.65 0.88
C ALA A 83 -5.38 -1.49 -0.08
N LYS A 84 -4.54 -0.47 0.14
CA LYS A 84 -3.41 -0.19 -0.73
C LYS A 84 -2.58 -1.47 -0.83
N GLN A 85 -2.71 -2.17 -1.95
CA GLN A 85 -1.89 -3.34 -2.22
C GLN A 85 -0.47 -2.83 -2.19
N SER A 86 0.40 -3.52 -1.45
CA SER A 86 1.81 -3.21 -1.51
C SER A 86 2.24 -3.31 -2.98
N ARG A 87 3.27 -2.55 -3.37
CA ARG A 87 3.75 -2.60 -4.76
C ARG A 87 4.18 -4.05 -5.08
N GLU A 88 4.64 -4.76 -4.05
CA GLU A 88 4.96 -6.17 -4.00
C GLU A 88 3.73 -7.04 -4.29
N ASP A 89 2.61 -6.82 -3.60
CA ASP A 89 1.36 -7.55 -3.83
C ASP A 89 0.81 -7.34 -5.24
N ASP A 90 0.86 -6.09 -5.72
CA ASP A 90 0.43 -5.74 -7.06
C ASP A 90 1.29 -6.46 -8.11
N PHE A 91 2.61 -6.46 -7.92
CA PHE A 91 3.53 -7.20 -8.78
C PHE A 91 3.29 -8.72 -8.72
N VAL A 92 3.11 -9.31 -7.54
CA VAL A 92 2.85 -10.74 -7.40
C VAL A 92 1.53 -11.12 -8.08
N LYS A 93 0.44 -10.41 -7.79
CA LYS A 93 -0.90 -10.78 -8.29
C LYS A 93 -1.10 -10.43 -9.75
N ASN A 94 -0.78 -9.20 -10.13
CA ASN A 94 -1.10 -8.68 -11.47
C ASN A 94 -0.03 -9.00 -12.52
N TYR A 95 1.20 -9.27 -12.09
CA TYR A 95 2.27 -9.71 -12.99
C TYR A 95 2.56 -11.21 -12.84
N LEU A 96 3.12 -11.67 -11.72
CA LEU A 96 3.61 -13.06 -11.61
C LEU A 96 2.50 -14.10 -11.77
N ILE A 97 1.47 -14.07 -10.92
CA ILE A 97 0.39 -15.06 -10.93
C ILE A 97 -0.34 -15.05 -12.27
N LYS A 98 -0.66 -13.85 -12.77
CA LYS A 98 -1.35 -13.69 -14.06
C LYS A 98 -0.58 -14.31 -15.23
N HIS A 99 0.74 -14.12 -15.28
CA HIS A 99 1.55 -14.67 -16.39
C HIS A 99 1.82 -16.15 -16.21
N LEU A 100 2.07 -16.62 -14.99
CA LEU A 100 2.26 -18.06 -14.72
C LEU A 100 1.00 -18.86 -15.05
N THR A 101 -0.19 -18.36 -14.69
CA THR A 101 -1.46 -19.02 -15.01
C THR A 101 -1.80 -18.96 -16.49
N GLY A 102 -1.44 -17.88 -17.20
CA GLY A 102 -1.73 -17.72 -18.63
C GLY A 102 -0.74 -18.40 -19.57
N PHE A 103 0.55 -18.41 -19.22
CA PHE A 103 1.64 -18.82 -20.11
C PHE A 103 2.50 -19.97 -19.57
N GLY A 104 2.31 -20.38 -18.31
CA GLY A 104 3.09 -21.44 -17.66
C GLY A 104 4.52 -21.05 -17.28
N ASN A 105 4.99 -19.88 -17.71
CA ASN A 105 6.27 -19.31 -17.31
C ASN A 105 6.22 -17.78 -17.30
N VAL A 106 7.18 -17.16 -16.61
CA VAL A 106 7.36 -15.71 -16.60
C VAL A 106 8.83 -15.35 -16.40
N TYR A 107 9.29 -14.35 -17.13
CA TYR A 107 10.59 -13.75 -16.90
C TYR A 107 10.52 -12.74 -15.76
N ILE A 108 11.44 -12.80 -14.80
CA ILE A 108 11.57 -11.82 -13.72
C ILE A 108 12.98 -11.23 -13.67
N ASN A 109 13.05 -9.91 -13.52
CA ASN A 109 14.31 -9.22 -13.27
C ASN A 109 14.85 -9.61 -11.88
N PRO A 110 16.14 -9.99 -11.73
CA PRO A 110 16.72 -10.34 -10.44
C PRO A 110 16.55 -9.28 -9.34
N LYS A 111 16.44 -7.99 -9.71
CA LYS A 111 16.15 -6.92 -8.75
C LYS A 111 14.78 -7.10 -8.08
N HIS A 112 13.76 -7.53 -8.81
CA HIS A 112 12.44 -7.82 -8.26
C HIS A 112 12.46 -9.07 -7.37
N VAL A 113 13.24 -10.10 -7.73
CA VAL A 113 13.43 -11.28 -6.88
C VAL A 113 14.06 -10.88 -5.53
N LYS A 114 15.12 -10.06 -5.56
CA LYS A 114 15.76 -9.54 -4.34
C LYS A 114 14.80 -8.71 -3.49
N TRP A 115 14.02 -7.85 -4.13
CA TRP A 115 13.04 -6.99 -3.46
C TRP A 115 11.94 -7.80 -2.76
N LEU A 116 11.51 -8.92 -3.34
CA LEU A 116 10.56 -9.86 -2.72
C LEU A 116 11.21 -10.76 -1.64
N GLY A 117 12.49 -10.57 -1.33
CA GLY A 117 13.21 -11.32 -0.30
C GLY A 117 13.90 -12.60 -0.79
N GLY A 118 14.14 -12.72 -2.10
CA GLY A 118 14.89 -13.82 -2.70
C GLY A 118 14.01 -14.92 -3.31
N SER A 119 14.63 -15.81 -4.09
CA SER A 119 13.96 -16.87 -4.84
C SER A 119 13.11 -17.78 -3.95
N LYS A 120 13.65 -18.22 -2.81
CA LYS A 120 12.91 -19.07 -1.86
C LYS A 120 11.59 -18.43 -1.43
N LYS A 121 11.61 -17.14 -1.06
CA LYS A 121 10.42 -16.41 -0.61
C LYS A 121 9.42 -16.20 -1.74
N VAL A 122 9.88 -16.00 -2.97
CA VAL A 122 9.00 -15.93 -4.14
C VAL A 122 8.29 -17.26 -4.39
N ILE A 123 8.97 -18.41 -4.26
CA ILE A 123 8.34 -19.73 -4.38
C ILE A 123 7.30 -19.93 -3.27
N GLU A 124 7.63 -19.61 -2.01
CA GLU A 124 6.70 -19.74 -0.89
C GLU A 124 5.42 -18.91 -1.12
N ILE A 125 5.57 -17.68 -1.63
CA ILE A 125 4.43 -16.84 -2.01
C ILE A 125 3.60 -17.54 -3.09
N LEU A 126 4.21 -17.99 -4.19
CA LEU A 126 3.49 -18.63 -5.30
C LEU A 126 2.78 -19.93 -4.89
N GLN A 127 3.41 -20.73 -4.02
CA GLN A 127 2.82 -21.94 -3.44
C GLN A 127 1.60 -21.64 -2.57
N ALA A 128 1.61 -20.54 -1.81
CA ALA A 128 0.43 -20.09 -1.07
C ALA A 128 -0.75 -19.73 -1.98
N PHE A 129 -0.49 -19.44 -3.26
CA PHE A 129 -1.50 -19.27 -4.31
C PHE A 129 -1.78 -20.54 -5.12
N GLY A 130 -1.26 -21.70 -4.69
CA GLY A 130 -1.49 -22.98 -5.35
C GLY A 130 -0.65 -23.21 -6.62
N LEU A 131 0.38 -22.39 -6.86
CA LEU A 131 1.29 -22.55 -7.99
C LEU A 131 2.59 -23.21 -7.53
N ASP A 132 2.86 -24.43 -8.00
CA ASP A 132 4.15 -25.07 -7.79
C ASP A 132 5.11 -24.68 -8.92
N CYS A 133 6.08 -23.84 -8.59
CA CYS A 133 6.99 -23.25 -9.54
C CYS A 133 8.45 -23.58 -9.22
N GLU A 134 9.30 -23.46 -10.23
CA GLU A 134 10.75 -23.52 -10.11
C GLU A 134 11.42 -22.33 -10.79
N PHE A 135 12.64 -22.02 -10.34
CA PHE A 135 13.49 -21.02 -10.96
C PHE A 135 14.44 -21.68 -11.95
N ILE A 136 14.48 -21.15 -13.16
CA ILE A 136 15.41 -21.53 -14.22
C ILE A 136 16.32 -20.34 -14.48
N GLU A 137 17.63 -20.57 -14.46
CA GLU A 137 18.62 -19.58 -14.87
C GLU A 137 18.77 -19.64 -16.40
N ASP A 138 18.72 -18.48 -17.06
CA ASP A 138 19.15 -18.36 -18.46
C ASP A 138 20.67 -18.63 -18.55
N GLY A 139 21.16 -19.11 -19.70
CA GLY A 139 22.55 -19.56 -19.90
C GLY A 139 23.64 -18.52 -19.58
N ASP A 140 23.26 -17.25 -19.42
CA ASP A 140 24.14 -16.14 -19.01
C ASP A 140 24.09 -15.81 -17.50
N GLY A 141 23.28 -16.51 -16.69
CA GLY A 141 23.15 -16.30 -15.23
C GLY A 141 22.49 -14.97 -14.81
N VAL A 142 22.10 -14.11 -15.76
CA VAL A 142 21.54 -12.77 -15.49
C VAL A 142 20.01 -12.77 -15.41
N LYS A 143 19.35 -13.76 -15.99
CA LYS A 143 17.89 -13.79 -16.15
C LYS A 143 17.30 -14.94 -15.35
N THR A 144 16.26 -14.62 -14.60
CA THR A 144 15.57 -15.55 -13.74
C THR A 144 14.20 -15.83 -14.34
N ILE A 145 13.97 -17.04 -14.85
CA ILE A 145 12.67 -17.50 -15.34
C ILE A 145 11.99 -18.27 -14.22
N ILE A 146 10.71 -17.98 -13.96
CA ILE A 146 9.87 -18.83 -13.10
C ILE A 146 8.99 -19.65 -14.02
N LYS A 147 8.98 -20.98 -13.87
CA LYS A 147 8.12 -21.90 -14.63
C LYS A 147 7.28 -22.73 -13.68
N LEU A 148 6.04 -23.06 -14.07
CA LEU A 148 5.27 -24.09 -13.38
C LEU A 148 5.95 -25.45 -13.56
N LYS A 149 6.06 -26.22 -12.49
CA LYS A 149 6.55 -27.60 -12.59
C LYS A 149 5.54 -28.45 -13.35
N GLU A 150 6.05 -29.22 -14.29
CA GLU A 150 5.25 -30.25 -14.97
C GLU A 150 5.02 -31.40 -13.96
N LYS A 151 3.77 -31.90 -13.91
CA LYS A 151 3.38 -33.02 -13.04
C LYS A 151 3.88 -34.35 -13.58
#